data_AF-A0A7X7BTX9-F1
#
_entry.id   AF-A0A7X7BTX9-F1
#
_cell.length_a   1.000
_cell.length_b   1.000
_cell.length_c   1.000
_cell.angle_alpha   90.00
_cell.angle_beta   90.00
_cell.angle_gamma   90.00
#
_symmetry.space_group_name_H-M   'P 1'
#
loop_
_entity.id
_entity.type
_entity.pdbx_description
1 polymer ?
#
loop_
_entity_poly.entity_id
_entity_poly.type
_entity_poly.pdbx_seq_one_letter_code
_entity_poly.pdbx_strand_id
1 'polypeptide(L)' 'MELTLDLINDTEHTLPEEAEFKRWIETALKTAKYDKPSDVAIRFVENEEIQTLNREYRDKDKPTNVLSFPFEVPDF' A
#
# COMPACT_ATOMS: atom_id res chain seq x y z
N MET A 1 11.34 6.13 -14.54
CA MET A 1 10.62 5.67 -13.34
C MET A 1 9.94 4.38 -13.74
N GLU A 2 10.30 3.29 -13.09
CA GLU A 2 9.69 1.98 -13.29
C GLU A 2 8.90 1.68 -12.02
N LEU A 3 7.61 1.38 -12.17
CA LEU A 3 6.71 1.07 -11.06
C LEU A 3 6.14 -0.33 -11.26
N THR A 4 6.45 -1.23 -10.33
CA THR A 4 5.73 -2.50 -10.20
C THR A 4 4.63 -2.30 -9.17
N LEU A 5 3.39 -2.66 -9.54
CA LEU A 5 2.24 -2.57 -8.67
C LEU A 5 1.62 -3.96 -8.51
N ASP A 6 1.43 -4.37 -7.26
CA ASP A 6 0.62 -5.53 -6.89
C ASP A 6 -0.62 -5.06 -6.12
N LEU A 7 -1.79 -5.56 -6.53
CA LEU A 7 -3.08 -5.22 -5.93
C LEU A 7 -3.74 -6.51 -5.43
N ILE A 8 -3.94 -6.60 -4.12
CA ILE A 8 -4.54 -7.76 -3.46
C ILE A 8 -5.86 -7.31 -2.85
N ASN A 9 -6.97 -7.85 -3.32
CA ASN A 9 -8.31 -7.54 -2.80
C ASN A 9 -8.84 -8.69 -1.96
N ASP A 10 -8.69 -8.61 -0.64
CA ASP A 10 -9.27 -9.58 0.31
C ASP A 10 -10.67 -9.16 0.79
N THR A 11 -11.36 -8.28 0.04
CA THR A 11 -12.70 -7.78 0.34
C THR A 11 -13.69 -8.15 -0.75
N GLU A 12 -14.99 -7.98 -0.49
CA GLU A 12 -16.05 -8.14 -1.50
C GLU A 12 -16.28 -6.86 -2.32
N HIS A 13 -15.48 -5.82 -2.10
CA HIS A 13 -15.68 -4.54 -2.77
C HIS A 13 -15.07 -4.51 -4.18
N THR A 14 -15.73 -3.79 -5.08
CA THR A 14 -15.18 -3.49 -6.40
C THR A 14 -14.12 -2.40 -6.26
N LEU A 15 -12.94 -2.65 -6.83
CA LEU A 15 -11.85 -1.69 -6.86
C LEU A 15 -11.82 -0.89 -8.16
N PRO A 16 -11.24 0.31 -8.15
CA PRO A 16 -10.81 1.01 -9.35
C PRO A 16 -9.91 0.15 -10.24
N GLU A 17 -9.76 0.53 -11.50
CA GLU A 17 -8.84 -0.16 -12.40
C GLU A 17 -7.38 0.05 -11.96
N GLU A 18 -6.52 -0.95 -12.18
CA GLU A 18 -5.10 -0.90 -11.84
C GLU A 18 -4.40 0.35 -12.43
N ALA A 19 -4.83 0.79 -13.61
CA ALA A 19 -4.32 2.00 -14.27
C ALA A 19 -4.54 3.28 -13.44
N GLU A 20 -5.64 3.36 -12.68
CA GLU A 20 -5.89 4.50 -11.80
C GLU A 20 -4.92 4.51 -10.61
N PHE A 21 -4.70 3.36 -9.99
CA PHE A 21 -3.73 3.20 -8.91
C PHE A 21 -2.31 3.54 -9.37
N LYS A 22 -1.88 3.01 -10.52
CA LYS A 22 -0.58 3.36 -11.12
C LYS A 22 -0.45 4.87 -11.30
N ARG A 23 -1.45 5.53 -11.87
CA ARG A 23 -1.45 6.98 -12.07
C ARG A 23 -1.30 7.74 -10.75
N TRP A 24 -2.02 7.34 -9.70
CA TRP A 24 -1.92 7.99 -8.38
C TRP A 24 -0.53 7.84 -7.77
N ILE A 25 0.04 6.63 -7.81
CA ILE A 25 1.36 6.34 -7.25
C ILE A 25 2.45 7.09 -8.03
N GLU A 26 2.46 7.02 -9.36
CA GLU A 26 3.42 7.75 -10.19
C GLU A 26 3.35 9.26 -9.96
N THR A 27 2.14 9.81 -9.77
CA THR A 27 1.96 11.23 -9.45
C THR A 27 2.57 11.58 -8.09
N ALA A 28 2.37 10.71 -7.08
CA ALA A 28 2.96 10.89 -5.76
C ALA A 28 4.49 10.81 -5.81
N LEU A 29 5.05 9.81 -6.48
CA LEU A 29 6.51 9.64 -6.66
C LEU A 29 7.14 10.82 -7.38
N LYS A 30 6.53 11.28 -8.48
CA LYS A 30 6.99 12.46 -9.22
C LYS A 30 6.96 13.72 -8.36
N THR A 31 5.89 13.92 -7.59
CA THR A 31 5.76 15.06 -6.67
C THR A 31 6.84 15.01 -5.58
N ALA A 32 7.15 13.82 -5.08
CA ALA A 32 8.20 13.59 -4.11
C ALA A 32 9.63 13.65 -4.69
N LYS A 33 9.78 13.84 -6.01
CA LYS A 33 11.06 13.76 -6.75
C LYS A 33 11.79 12.44 -6.52
N TYR A 34 11.02 11.34 -6.45
CA TYR A 34 11.55 10.00 -6.29
C TYR A 34 11.66 9.33 -7.66
N ASP A 35 12.90 9.23 -8.16
CA ASP A 35 13.17 8.78 -9.54
C ASP A 35 13.70 7.34 -9.65
N LYS A 36 13.77 6.60 -8.53
CA LYS A 36 14.24 5.20 -8.51
C LYS A 36 13.12 4.23 -8.88
N PRO A 37 13.45 3.03 -9.42
CA PRO A 37 12.50 1.94 -9.52
C PRO A 37 11.81 1.69 -8.18
N SER A 38 10.50 1.49 -8.21
CA SER A 38 9.67 1.36 -7.02
C SER A 38 8.76 0.15 -7.15
N ASP A 39 8.69 -0.65 -6.09
CA ASP A 39 7.74 -1.74 -5.97
C ASP A 39 6.75 -1.40 -4.86
N VAL A 40 5.45 -1.47 -5.18
CA VAL A 40 4.37 -1.17 -4.25
C VAL A 40 3.36 -2.30 -4.28
N ALA A 41 3.07 -2.88 -3.11
CA ALA A 41 1.95 -3.77 -2.91
C ALA A 41 0.87 -3.06 -2.10
N ILE A 42 -0.36 -3.06 -2.61
CA ILE A 42 -1.54 -2.52 -1.91
C ILE A 42 -2.48 -3.68 -1.64
N ARG A 43 -2.80 -3.87 -0.36
CA ARG A 43 -3.73 -4.91 0.09
C ARG A 43 -4.96 -4.27 0.72
N PHE A 44 -6.12 -4.62 0.19
CA PHE A 44 -7.43 -4.19 0.70
C PHE A 44 -7.95 -5.27 1.63
N VAL A 45 -8.35 -4.86 2.83
CA VAL A 45 -8.82 -5.77 3.89
C VAL A 45 -10.02 -5.15 4.60
N GLU A 46 -10.77 -5.99 5.32
CA GLU A 46 -11.90 -5.56 6.13
C GLU A 46 -11.46 -4.87 7.43
N ASN A 47 -12.41 -4.21 8.10
CA ASN A 47 -12.17 -3.43 9.32
C ASN A 47 -11.57 -4.26 10.46
N GLU A 48 -11.99 -5.52 10.59
CA GLU A 48 -11.53 -6.44 11.63
C GLU A 48 -10.04 -6.76 11.45
N GLU A 49 -9.60 -6.95 10.21
CA GLU A 49 -8.21 -7.26 9.92
C GLU A 49 -7.32 -6.01 10.08
N ILE A 50 -7.72 -4.85 9.54
CA ILE A 50 -6.90 -3.63 9.70
C ILE A 50 -6.80 -3.18 11.16
N GLN A 51 -7.82 -3.43 11.98
CA GLN A 51 -7.74 -3.21 13.43
C GLN A 51 -6.72 -4.15 14.08
N THR A 52 -6.73 -5.43 13.71
CA THR A 52 -5.77 -6.42 14.21
C THR A 52 -4.34 -6.02 13.84
N LEU A 53 -4.09 -5.66 12.58
CA LEU A 53 -2.80 -5.17 12.11
C LEU A 53 -2.37 -3.86 12.81
N ASN A 54 -3.30 -2.93 13.03
CA ASN A 54 -2.99 -1.67 13.71
C ASN A 54 -2.62 -1.90 15.19
N ARG A 55 -3.25 -2.87 15.84
CA ARG A 55 -2.86 -3.30 17.18
C ARG A 55 -1.46 -3.93 17.16
N GLU A 56 -1.22 -4.89 16.29
CA GLU A 56 0.03 -5.66 16.25
C GLU A 56 1.25 -4.81 15.87
N TYR A 57 1.12 -3.95 14.87
CA TYR A 57 2.26 -3.20 14.33
C TYR A 57 2.37 -1.77 14.87
N ARG A 58 1.30 -1.19 15.42
CA ARG A 58 1.26 0.21 15.89
C ARG A 58 0.77 0.37 17.34
N ASP A 59 0.48 -0.71 18.05
CA ASP A 59 -0.07 -0.72 19.42
C ASP A 59 -1.36 0.12 19.55
N LYS A 60 -2.22 0.08 18.50
CA LYS A 60 -3.48 0.81 18.44
C LYS A 60 -4.64 -0.13 18.14
N ASP A 61 -5.41 -0.47 19.18
CA ASP A 61 -6.59 -1.34 19.06
C ASP A 61 -7.83 -0.58 18.56
N LYS A 62 -7.75 -0.13 17.31
CA LYS A 62 -8.87 0.45 16.55
C LYS A 62 -8.62 0.35 15.06
N PRO A 63 -9.67 0.28 14.22
CA PRO A 63 -9.50 0.34 12.77
C PRO A 63 -8.87 1.68 12.35
N THR A 64 -8.17 1.66 11.22
CA THR A 64 -7.59 2.82 10.57
C THR A 64 -7.82 2.70 9.06
N ASN A 65 -7.73 3.81 8.34
CA ASN A 65 -7.99 3.81 6.89
C ASN A 65 -6.80 3.25 6.10
N VAL A 66 -5.59 3.38 6.62
CA VAL A 66 -4.36 2.96 5.95
C VAL A 66 -3.29 2.57 6.97
N LEU A 67 -2.53 1.52 6.63
CA LEU A 67 -1.28 1.15 7.27
C LEU A 67 -0.20 1.04 6.20
N SER A 68 0.97 1.58 6.49
CA SER A 68 2.13 1.55 5.61
C SER A 68 3.28 0.80 6.27
N PHE A 69 3.89 -0.10 5.52
CA PHE A 69 5.02 -0.93 5.95
C PHE A 69 6.20 -0.63 5.03
N PRO A 70 7.26 0.04 5.51
CA PRO A 70 8.47 0.20 4.72
C PRO A 70 9.15 -1.17 4.59
N PHE A 71 9.54 -1.54 3.37
CA PHE A 71 10.39 -2.69 3.12
C PHE A 71 11.79 -2.19 2.77
N GLU A 72 12.78 -2.62 3.55
CA GLU A 72 14.19 -2.41 3.23
C GLU A 72 14.74 -3.72 2.68
N VAL A 73 15.19 -3.70 1.43
CA VAL A 73 15.90 -4.83 0.84
C VAL A 73 17.19 -5.02 1.64
N PRO A 74 17.46 -6.21 2.20
CA PRO A 74 18.70 -6.43 2.94
C PRO A 74 19.91 -6.27 2.01
N ASP A 75 20.92 -5.53 2.46
CA ASP A 75 22.22 -5.42 1.79
C ASP A 75 22.99 -6.75 1.99
N PHE A 76 22.97 -7.64 0.99
CA PHE A 76 23.79 -8.86 0.97
C PHE A 76 25.09 -8.66 0.20
#